data_AF-A0A524FQC3-F1
#
_entry.id   AF-A0A524FQC3-F1
#
_cell.length_a   1.000
_cell.length_b   1.000
_cell.length_c   1.000
_cell.angle_alpha   90.00
_cell.angle_beta   90.00
_cell.angle_gamma   90.00
#
_symmetry.space_group_name_H-M   'P 1'
#
loop_
_entity.id
_entity.type
_entity.pdbx_description
1 polymer ?
#
loop_
_entity_poly.entity_id
_entity_poly.type
_entity_poly.pdbx_seq_one_letter_code
_entity_poly.pdbx_strand_id
1 'polypeptide(L)'
;MITKSDKPTFSIEQIKKTLKIEKISEQELKNIIEDIVNKNIELVKEKEMRAMGPLMGEVMQEVRGKIDGKLVSNELKIILQKKLKELK
;
A
#
# COMPACT_ATOMS: atom_id res chain seq x y z
N MET A 1 -9.02 -49.34 -19.08
CA MET A 1 -8.70 -48.24 -20.03
C MET A 1 -9.07 -46.90 -19.43
N ILE A 2 -8.45 -45.82 -19.93
CA ILE A 2 -8.34 -44.46 -19.36
C ILE A 2 -8.96 -43.48 -20.39
N THR A 3 -9.80 -42.48 -20.08
CA THR A 3 -10.34 -41.97 -18.80
C THR A 3 -11.85 -41.66 -18.92
N LYS A 4 -12.49 -41.04 -17.91
CA LYS A 4 -13.79 -40.37 -18.04
C LYS A 4 -13.64 -38.85 -18.17
N SER A 5 -14.32 -38.29 -19.17
CA SER A 5 -15.10 -37.04 -19.18
C SER A 5 -14.49 -35.72 -18.69
N ASP A 6 -14.59 -34.72 -19.57
CA ASP A 6 -14.40 -33.30 -19.31
C ASP A 6 -15.15 -32.78 -18.08
N LYS A 7 -14.38 -32.32 -17.08
CA LYS A 7 -14.76 -31.20 -16.21
C LYS A 7 -13.51 -30.42 -15.83
N PRO A 8 -13.30 -29.19 -16.34
CA PRO A 8 -12.35 -28.27 -15.74
C PRO A 8 -12.95 -27.76 -14.42
N THR A 9 -12.79 -28.53 -13.35
CA THR A 9 -13.07 -28.07 -11.98
C THR A 9 -12.00 -27.06 -11.57
N PHE A 10 -12.08 -25.85 -12.15
CA PHE A 10 -11.53 -24.65 -11.55
C PHE A 10 -12.23 -24.46 -10.21
N SER A 11 -11.62 -24.96 -9.14
CA SER A 11 -12.12 -24.74 -7.79
C SER A 11 -12.23 -23.25 -7.54
N ILE A 12 -13.45 -22.80 -7.20
CA ILE A 12 -13.80 -21.42 -6.88
C ILE A 12 -12.85 -20.83 -5.82
N GLU A 13 -12.28 -21.68 -4.97
CA GLU A 13 -11.31 -21.34 -3.93
C GLU A 13 -9.92 -20.95 -4.46
N GLN A 14 -9.47 -21.46 -5.60
CA GLN A 14 -8.12 -21.16 -6.13
C GLN A 14 -8.06 -19.85 -6.92
N ILE A 15 -9.19 -19.33 -7.40
CA ILE A 15 -9.24 -18.03 -8.12
C ILE A 15 -9.04 -16.84 -7.15
N LYS A 16 -9.28 -17.02 -5.85
CA LYS A 16 -8.95 -16.01 -4.81
C LYS A 16 -7.45 -15.68 -4.72
N LYS A 17 -6.57 -16.44 -5.39
CA LYS A 17 -5.12 -16.44 -5.14
C LYS A 17 -4.32 -15.34 -5.85
N THR A 18 -4.91 -14.55 -6.77
CA THR A 18 -4.10 -13.66 -7.64
C THR A 18 -4.59 -12.22 -7.84
N LEU A 19 -5.89 -11.90 -7.84
CA LEU A 19 -6.36 -10.72 -8.60
C LEU A 19 -6.97 -9.50 -7.87
N LYS A 20 -7.86 -9.62 -6.88
CA LYS A 20 -8.53 -8.44 -6.26
C LYS A 20 -8.96 -8.63 -4.81
N ILE A 21 -8.07 -8.38 -3.85
CA ILE A 21 -8.45 -8.10 -2.43
C ILE A 21 -7.63 -6.92 -1.88
N GLU A 22 -7.56 -5.85 -2.67
CA GLU A 22 -7.35 -4.52 -2.10
C GLU A 22 -8.65 -4.12 -1.40
N LYS A 23 -8.62 -4.02 -0.07
CA LYS A 23 -9.76 -3.65 0.78
C LYS A 23 -9.94 -2.14 0.90
N ILE A 24 -8.98 -1.37 0.40
CA ILE A 24 -8.99 0.08 0.27
C ILE A 24 -8.50 0.44 -1.13
N SER A 25 -9.01 1.53 -1.68
CA SER A 25 -8.60 2.09 -2.95
C SER A 25 -7.26 2.83 -2.86
N GLU A 26 -6.60 3.06 -4.01
CA GLU A 26 -5.42 3.92 -4.09
C GLU A 26 -5.68 5.35 -3.56
N GLN A 27 -6.90 5.87 -3.71
CA GLN A 27 -7.24 7.21 -3.23
C GLN A 27 -7.34 7.25 -1.70
N GLU A 28 -7.92 6.22 -1.07
CA GLU A 28 -7.93 6.09 0.39
C GLU A 28 -6.51 5.91 0.93
N LEU A 29 -5.68 5.11 0.26
CA LEU A 29 -4.24 4.98 0.60
C LEU A 29 -3.54 6.34 0.55
N LYS A 30 -3.74 7.14 -0.51
CA LYS A 30 -3.17 8.49 -0.66
C LYS A 30 -3.59 9.39 0.49
N ASN A 31 -4.89 9.44 0.81
CA ASN A 31 -5.40 10.26 1.90
C ASN A 31 -4.79 9.86 3.25
N ILE A 32 -4.72 8.55 3.55
CA ILE A 32 -4.10 8.03 4.79
C ILE A 32 -2.62 8.43 4.89
N ILE A 33 -1.89 8.33 3.78
CA ILE A 33 -0.47 8.71 3.72
C ILE A 33 -0.29 10.23 3.89
N GLU A 34 -1.08 11.05 3.18
CA GLU A 34 -1.01 12.51 3.31
C GLU A 34 -1.32 12.94 4.75
N ASP A 35 -2.33 12.36 5.40
CA ASP A 35 -2.65 12.61 6.81
C ASP A 35 -1.49 12.27 7.75
N ILE A 36 -0.85 11.10 7.58
CA ILE A 36 0.28 10.66 8.41
C ILE A 36 1.52 11.55 8.18
N VAL A 37 1.81 11.92 6.92
CA VAL A 37 2.90 12.84 6.56
C VAL A 37 2.66 14.24 7.13
N ASN A 38 1.41 14.73 7.11
CA ASN A 38 1.05 16.04 7.67
C ASN A 38 1.08 16.04 9.21
N LYS A 39 0.63 14.96 9.87
CA LYS A 39 0.74 14.78 11.34
C LYS A 39 2.20 14.77 11.80
N ASN A 40 3.09 14.19 11.01
CA ASN A 40 4.52 14.07 11.30
C ASN A 40 5.39 15.12 10.57
N ILE A 41 4.84 16.31 10.30
CA ILE A 41 5.53 17.32 9.49
C ILE A 41 6.87 17.79 10.09
N GLU A 42 7.03 17.75 11.41
CA GLU A 42 8.29 18.06 12.08
C GLU A 42 9.36 17.00 11.80
N LEU A 43 8.99 15.71 11.88
CA LEU A 43 9.84 14.58 11.51
C LEU A 43 10.25 14.64 10.03
N VAL A 44 9.33 15.03 9.15
CA VAL A 44 9.58 15.26 7.72
C VAL A 44 10.60 16.39 7.51
N LYS A 45 10.48 17.50 8.24
CA LYS A 45 11.44 18.62 8.17
C LYS A 45 12.83 18.24 8.71
N GLU A 46 12.90 17.53 9.83
CA GLU A 46 14.17 17.16 10.49
C GLU A 46 14.92 16.05 9.74
N LYS A 47 14.20 15.06 9.23
CA LYS A 47 14.79 13.83 8.68
C LYS A 47 14.74 13.74 7.16
N GLU A 48 13.97 14.60 6.50
CA GLU A 48 13.73 14.58 5.06
C GLU A 48 13.37 13.17 4.57
N MET A 49 14.06 12.66 3.53
CA MET A 49 13.88 11.30 3.01
C MET A 49 14.16 10.19 4.03
N ARG A 50 14.90 10.47 5.12
CA ARG A 50 15.14 9.50 6.21
C ARG A 50 13.89 9.29 7.07
N ALA A 51 12.88 10.16 6.97
CA ALA A 51 11.58 9.96 7.62
C ALA A 51 10.79 8.77 7.03
N MET A 52 11.16 8.26 5.85
CA MET A 52 10.42 7.18 5.16
C MET A 52 10.29 5.92 6.03
N GLY A 53 11.34 5.51 6.76
CA GLY A 53 11.28 4.35 7.65
C GLY A 53 10.23 4.46 8.76
N PRO A 54 10.30 5.50 9.62
CA PRO A 54 9.26 5.80 10.61
C PRO A 54 7.85 5.93 10.03
N LEU A 55 7.69 6.74 8.97
CA LEU A 55 6.38 6.98 8.33
C LEU A 55 5.80 5.69 7.74
N MET A 56 6.62 4.82 7.14
CA MET A 56 6.21 3.50 6.66
C MET A 56 5.72 2.63 7.82
N GLY A 57 6.34 2.73 9.00
CA GLY A 57 5.88 2.07 10.22
C GLY A 57 4.45 2.49 10.60
N GLU A 58 4.17 3.79 10.60
CA GLU A 58 2.84 4.35 10.91
C GLU A 58 1.79 3.99 9.84
N VAL A 59 2.09 4.22 8.55
CA VAL A 59 1.18 3.88 7.45
C VAL A 59 0.84 2.38 7.47
N MET A 60 1.81 1.52 7.77
CA MET A 60 1.59 0.08 7.87
C MET A 60 0.78 -0.35 9.10
N GLN A 61 0.62 0.46 10.16
CA GLN A 61 -0.38 0.17 11.20
C GLN A 61 -1.80 0.28 10.61
N GLU A 62 -2.03 1.29 9.78
CA GLU A 62 -3.35 1.57 9.19
C GLU A 62 -3.70 0.65 8.01
N VAL A 63 -2.75 0.35 7.13
CA VAL A 63 -3.07 -0.26 5.81
C VAL A 63 -2.62 -1.72 5.63
N ARG A 64 -1.90 -2.30 6.58
CA ARG A 64 -1.40 -3.69 6.46
C ARG A 64 -2.55 -4.69 6.32
N GLY A 65 -2.44 -5.57 5.33
CA GLY A 65 -3.49 -6.57 5.03
C GLY A 65 -4.77 -5.97 4.43
N LYS A 66 -4.73 -4.68 4.04
CA LYS A 66 -5.75 -4.00 3.22
C LYS A 66 -5.24 -3.72 1.81
N ILE A 67 -3.94 -3.53 1.59
CA ILE A 67 -3.33 -3.21 0.27
C ILE A 67 -1.89 -3.78 0.16
N ASP A 68 -1.34 -3.86 -1.04
CA ASP A 68 0.06 -4.31 -1.28
C ASP A 68 1.06 -3.28 -0.71
N GLY A 69 1.95 -3.74 0.18
CA GLY A 69 3.00 -2.90 0.77
C GLY A 69 3.97 -2.28 -0.24
N LYS A 70 4.08 -2.81 -1.46
CA LYS A 70 4.82 -2.21 -2.57
C LYS A 70 4.13 -0.94 -3.09
N LEU A 71 2.79 -0.95 -3.20
CA LEU A 71 2.02 0.26 -3.54
C LEU A 71 2.15 1.30 -2.43
N VAL A 72 2.03 0.89 -1.16
CA VAL A 72 2.23 1.75 0.01
C VAL A 72 3.59 2.45 -0.03
N SER A 73 4.67 1.68 -0.22
CA SER A 73 6.04 2.22 -0.25
C SER A 73 6.28 3.17 -1.42
N ASN A 74 5.71 2.88 -2.60
CA ASN A 74 5.80 3.75 -3.76
C ASN A 74 5.06 5.08 -3.51
N GLU A 75 3.82 5.01 -3.04
CA GLU A 75 2.97 6.19 -2.84
C GLU A 75 3.50 7.08 -1.70
N LEU A 76 3.94 6.47 -0.59
CA LEU A 76 4.60 7.18 0.51
C LEU A 76 5.85 7.93 0.04
N LYS A 77 6.66 7.31 -0.83
CA LYS A 77 7.83 7.96 -1.41
C LYS A 77 7.46 9.17 -2.28
N ILE A 78 6.40 9.04 -3.10
CA ILE A 78 5.92 10.12 -3.97
C ILE A 78 5.40 11.31 -3.13
N ILE A 79 4.53 11.04 -2.15
CA ILE A 79 3.94 12.06 -1.27
C ILE A 79 5.02 12.73 -0.41
N LEU A 80 5.96 11.97 0.17
CA LEU A 80 7.07 12.52 0.94
C LEU A 80 7.96 13.43 0.07
N GLN A 81 8.31 13.01 -1.15
CA GLN A 81 9.08 13.83 -2.09
C GLN A 81 8.34 15.11 -2.52
N LYS A 82 7.01 15.03 -2.71
CA LYS A 82 6.16 16.20 -2.98
C LYS A 82 6.17 17.16 -1.79
N LYS A 83 5.91 16.66 -0.58
CA LYS A 83 5.91 17.46 0.66
C LYS A 83 7.25 18.16 0.90
N LEU A 84 8.37 17.47 0.67
CA LEU A 84 9.71 18.07 0.80
C LEU A 84 10.04 19.12 -0.28
N LYS A 85 9.31 19.16 -1.40
CA LYS A 85 9.38 20.26 -2.38
C LYS A 85 8.48 21.43 -2.00
N GLU A 86 7.34 21.17 -1.36
CA GLU A 86 6.42 22.20 -0.83
C GLU A 86 6.98 22.93 0.40
N LEU A 87 7.96 22.34 1.09
CA LEU A 87 8.61 22.89 2.28
C LEU A 87 9.90 23.68 1.99
N LYS A 88 10.28 23.82 0.71
CA LYS A 88 11.49 24.54 0.25
C LYS A 88 11.12 25.88 -0.38
#